data_AF-A0A2A6D2K0-F1
#
_entry.id   AF-A0A2A6D2K0-F1
#
_cell.length_a   1.000
_cell.length_b   1.000
_cell.length_c   1.000
_cell.angle_alpha   90.00
_cell.angle_beta   90.00
_cell.angle_gamma   90.00
#
_symmetry.space_group_name_H-M   'P 1'
#
loop_
_entity.id
_entity.type
_entity.pdbx_description
1 polymer ?
#
loop_
_entity_poly.entity_id
_entity_poly.type
_entity_poly.pdbx_seq_one_letter_code
_entity_poly.pdbx_strand_id
1 'polypeptide(L)'
;MCTSTADWMEKFNDGGKAPKKNPGPLDALFAKLSAAAQEPARKFRDLILSDEQDLVRIHAKSVAIKEGLANGVKEELETYKHEVARMIFLPSNTNNY
;
A
#
# COMPACT_ATOMS: atom_id res chain seq x y z
N MET A 1 16.90 -8.03 -15.07
CA MET A 1 16.46 -8.82 -13.90
C MET A 1 16.95 -8.08 -12.68
N CYS A 2 16.07 -7.45 -11.92
CA CYS A 2 16.45 -6.61 -10.79
C CYS A 2 16.53 -7.45 -9.52
N THR A 3 17.75 -7.71 -9.04
CA THR A 3 18.02 -8.68 -7.95
C THR A 3 18.73 -8.06 -6.75
N SER A 4 18.67 -6.73 -6.59
CA SER A 4 19.22 -6.04 -5.41
C SER A 4 18.10 -5.35 -4.63
N THR A 5 18.14 -5.46 -3.29
CA THR A 5 17.20 -4.81 -2.36
C THR A 5 17.04 -3.31 -2.64
N ALA A 6 18.10 -2.65 -3.14
CA ALA A 6 18.08 -1.25 -3.55
C ALA A 6 17.13 -0.95 -4.72
N ASP A 7 17.00 -1.85 -5.70
CA ASP A 7 16.11 -1.66 -6.86
C ASP A 7 14.63 -1.78 -6.45
N TRP A 8 14.33 -2.69 -5.52
CA TRP A 8 12.99 -2.83 -4.96
C TRP A 8 12.61 -1.63 -4.08
N MET A 9 13.56 -1.10 -3.31
CA MET A 9 13.38 0.13 -2.54
C MET A 9 13.18 1.35 -3.45
N GLU A 10 13.95 1.45 -4.54
CA GLU A 10 13.80 2.53 -5.51
C GLU A 10 12.42 2.48 -6.16
N LYS A 11 11.96 1.30 -6.60
CA LYS A 11 10.60 1.11 -7.15
C LYS A 11 9.50 1.36 -6.12
N PHE A 12 9.68 0.96 -4.86
CA PHE A 12 8.73 1.27 -3.79
C PHE A 12 8.66 2.77 -3.53
N ASN A 13 9.81 3.44 -3.46
CA ASN A 13 9.89 4.87 -3.20
C ASN A 13 9.36 5.68 -4.39
N ASP A 14 9.65 5.27 -5.63
CA ASP A 14 9.18 5.94 -6.85
C ASP A 14 7.69 5.66 -7.10
N GLY A 15 7.25 4.42 -6.90
CA GLY A 15 5.83 4.05 -6.93
C GLY A 15 5.03 4.77 -5.84
N GLY A 16 5.60 4.99 -4.66
CA GLY A 16 4.97 5.72 -3.54
C GLY A 16 4.77 7.22 -3.83
N LYS A 17 5.52 7.81 -4.78
CA LYS A 17 5.31 9.20 -5.20
C LYS A 17 4.03 9.41 -5.99
N ALA A 18 3.56 8.41 -6.73
CA ALA A 18 2.34 8.51 -7.53
C ALA A 18 1.07 8.71 -6.67
N PRO A 19 0.81 7.90 -5.63
CA PRO A 19 -0.28 8.17 -4.70
C PRO A 19 -0.05 9.37 -3.78
N LYS A 20 1.20 9.75 -3.47
CA LYS A 20 1.49 11.04 -2.77
C LYS A 20 1.00 12.25 -3.58
N LYS A 21 1.07 12.19 -4.91
CA LYS A 21 0.65 13.28 -5.82
C LYS A 21 -0.84 13.26 -6.16
N ASN A 22 -1.48 12.09 -6.14
CA ASN A 22 -2.92 11.96 -6.38
C ASN A 22 -3.53 10.86 -5.48
N PRO A 23 -4.00 11.20 -4.27
CA PRO A 23 -4.57 10.23 -3.35
C PRO A 23 -5.99 9.79 -3.72
N GLY A 24 -6.67 10.46 -4.65
CA GLY A 24 -8.07 10.20 -5.00
C GLY A 24 -8.41 8.72 -5.32
N PRO A 25 -7.60 7.99 -6.11
CA PRO A 25 -7.80 6.56 -6.35
C PRO A 25 -7.66 5.70 -5.09
N LEU A 26 -6.75 6.07 -4.17
CA LEU A 26 -6.59 5.38 -2.89
C LEU A 26 -7.78 5.65 -1.97
N ASP A 27 -8.31 6.88 -1.95
CA ASP A 27 -9.51 7.23 -1.18
C ASP A 27 -10.77 6.55 -1.75
N ALA A 28 -10.85 6.33 -3.07
CA ALA A 28 -11.93 5.57 -3.68
C ALA A 28 -11.87 4.08 -3.32
N LEU A 29 -10.68 3.49 -3.27
CA LEU A 29 -10.49 2.12 -2.77
C LEU A 29 -10.79 2.03 -1.26
N PHE A 30 -10.43 3.06 -0.52
CA PHE A 30 -10.70 3.17 0.91
C PHE A 30 -12.21 3.21 1.21
N ALA A 31 -12.97 3.95 0.42
CA ALA A 31 -14.42 4.06 0.58
C ALA A 31 -15.16 2.73 0.35
N LYS A 32 -14.53 1.75 -0.31
CA LYS A 32 -15.09 0.41 -0.53
C LYS A 32 -14.86 -0.55 0.64
N LEU A 33 -13.99 -0.19 1.59
CA LEU A 33 -13.71 -1.01 2.77
C LEU A 33 -14.81 -0.90 3.82
N SER A 34 -15.01 -1.98 4.57
CA SER A 34 -15.88 -1.95 5.75
C SER A 34 -15.40 -0.90 6.76
N ALA A 35 -16.31 -0.36 7.57
CA ALA A 35 -15.93 0.63 8.60
C ALA A 35 -14.83 0.11 9.54
N ALA A 36 -14.79 -1.21 9.79
CA ALA A 36 -13.75 -1.86 10.58
C ALA A 36 -12.39 -1.95 9.87
N ALA A 37 -12.37 -2.03 8.53
CA ALA A 37 -11.15 -2.05 7.71
C ALA A 37 -10.64 -0.65 7.34
N GLN A 38 -11.49 0.37 7.43
CA GLN A 38 -11.12 1.76 7.15
C GLN A 38 -10.04 2.29 8.11
N GLU A 39 -10.21 2.16 9.41
CA GLU A 39 -9.19 2.56 10.40
C GLU A 39 -7.78 1.97 10.12
N PRO A 40 -7.62 0.64 9.96
CA PRO A 40 -6.33 0.04 9.65
C PRO A 40 -5.82 0.37 8.24
N ALA A 41 -6.69 0.54 7.24
CA ALA A 41 -6.27 0.94 5.90
C ALA A 41 -5.68 2.36 5.86
N ARG A 42 -6.20 3.29 6.68
CA ARG A 42 -5.60 4.64 6.86
C ARG A 42 -4.19 4.53 7.41
N LYS A 43 -4.01 3.73 8.46
CA LYS A 43 -2.69 3.49 9.07
C LYS A 43 -1.70 2.88 8.07
N PHE A 44 -2.17 1.97 7.21
CA PHE A 44 -1.37 1.40 6.13
C PHE A 44 -0.98 2.43 5.08
N ARG A 45 -1.95 3.23 4.61
CA ARG A 45 -1.70 4.32 3.67
C ARG A 45 -0.68 5.29 4.25
N ASP A 46 -0.87 5.74 5.49
CA ASP A 46 0.02 6.71 6.13
C ASP A 46 1.42 6.11 6.33
N LEU A 47 1.53 4.81 6.58
CA LEU A 47 2.81 4.09 6.63
C LEU A 47 3.52 4.04 5.27
N ILE A 48 2.79 3.81 4.18
CA ILE A 48 3.33 3.79 2.81
C ILE A 48 3.69 5.21 2.33
N LEU A 49 2.92 6.22 2.73
CA LEU A 49 3.19 7.61 2.42
C LEU A 49 4.23 8.23 3.37
N SER A 50 4.55 7.59 4.49
CA SER A 50 5.64 8.02 5.37
C SER A 50 6.97 8.01 4.62
N ASP A 51 7.88 8.92 4.96
CA ASP A 51 9.27 8.88 4.47
C ASP A 51 10.12 7.83 5.21
N GLU A 52 9.46 6.83 5.81
CA GLU A 52 10.13 5.70 6.46
C GLU A 52 10.73 4.81 5.39
N GLN A 53 12.04 4.57 5.45
CA GLN A 53 12.75 3.70 4.51
C GLN A 53 13.23 2.40 5.17
N ASP A 54 13.08 2.28 6.48
CA ASP A 54 13.41 1.07 7.22
C ASP A 54 12.32 0.01 6.99
N LEU A 55 12.61 -0.94 6.09
CA LEU A 55 11.73 -2.05 5.75
C LEU A 55 11.37 -2.91 6.95
N VAL A 56 12.28 -3.10 7.91
CA VAL A 56 12.01 -3.89 9.13
C VAL A 56 10.96 -3.17 9.97
N ARG A 57 11.09 -1.85 10.08
CA ARG A 57 10.14 -1.00 10.81
C ARG A 57 8.79 -0.88 10.09
N ILE A 58 8.78 -0.75 8.77
CA ILE A 58 7.56 -0.78 7.96
C ILE A 58 6.85 -2.13 8.12
N HIS A 59 7.59 -3.24 8.05
CA HIS A 59 7.02 -4.57 8.24
C HIS A 59 6.44 -4.73 9.66
N ALA A 60 7.18 -4.34 10.70
CA ALA A 60 6.72 -4.40 12.08
C ALA A 60 5.45 -3.57 12.31
N LYS A 61 5.40 -2.33 11.81
CA LYS A 61 4.21 -1.46 11.87
C LYS A 61 3.04 -2.07 11.10
N SER A 62 3.30 -2.66 9.93
CA SER A 62 2.29 -3.34 9.12
C SER A 62 1.68 -4.55 9.82
N VAL A 63 2.51 -5.34 10.51
CA VAL A 63 2.06 -6.48 11.33
C VAL A 63 1.22 -5.98 12.50
N ALA A 64 1.68 -4.94 13.21
CA ALA A 64 0.96 -4.34 14.33
C ALA A 64 -0.42 -3.78 13.93
N ILE A 65 -0.54 -3.19 12.73
CA ILE A 65 -1.84 -2.70 12.22
C ILE A 65 -2.83 -3.85 12.02
N LYS A 66 -2.35 -5.05 11.68
CA LYS A 66 -3.18 -6.24 11.48
C LYS A 66 -3.44 -7.02 12.76
N GLU A 67 -2.64 -6.78 13.78
CA GLU A 67 -2.74 -7.45 15.06
C GLU A 67 -4.07 -7.08 15.73
N GLY A 68 -4.79 -8.07 16.26
CA GLY A 68 -6.10 -7.85 16.88
C GLY A 68 -7.27 -7.60 15.92
N LEU A 69 -7.05 -7.53 14.59
CA LEU A 69 -8.15 -7.43 13.63
C LEU A 69 -8.85 -8.78 13.42
N ALA A 70 -10.16 -8.74 13.22
CA ALA A 70 -10.96 -9.90 12.81
C ALA A 70 -10.49 -10.42 11.44
N ASN A 71 -10.61 -11.73 11.20
CA ASN A 71 -10.14 -12.35 9.95
C ASN A 71 -10.75 -11.70 8.70
N GLY A 72 -12.06 -11.42 8.69
CA GLY A 72 -12.71 -10.76 7.55
C GLY A 72 -12.12 -9.37 7.25
N VAL A 73 -11.73 -8.62 8.28
CA VAL A 73 -11.07 -7.31 8.13
C VAL A 73 -9.65 -7.48 7.57
N LYS A 74 -8.92 -8.52 8.00
CA LYS A 74 -7.59 -8.83 7.46
C LYS A 74 -7.64 -9.19 5.97
N GLU A 75 -8.64 -9.96 5.55
CA GLU A 75 -8.84 -10.34 4.14
C GLU A 75 -9.18 -9.12 3.26
N GLU A 76 -10.05 -8.23 3.74
CA GLU A 76 -10.34 -6.96 3.05
C GLU A 76 -9.08 -6.09 2.91
N LEU A 77 -8.27 -5.97 3.97
CA LEU A 77 -7.02 -5.22 3.93
C LEU A 77 -5.98 -5.81 2.99
N GLU A 78 -5.89 -7.14 2.90
CA GLU A 78 -4.98 -7.79 1.96
C GLU A 78 -5.41 -7.56 0.51
N THR A 79 -6.72 -7.57 0.25
CA THR A 79 -7.27 -7.20 -1.05
C THR A 79 -6.92 -5.76 -1.40
N TYR A 80 -7.16 -4.83 -0.47
CA TYR A 80 -6.79 -3.41 -0.63
C TYR A 80 -5.29 -3.25 -0.89
N LYS A 81 -4.43 -3.91 -0.10
CA LYS A 81 -2.98 -3.88 -0.29
C LYS A 81 -2.59 -4.32 -1.70
N HIS A 82 -3.22 -5.36 -2.24
CA HIS A 82 -2.99 -5.80 -3.61
C HIS A 82 -3.43 -4.79 -4.66
N GLU A 83 -4.56 -4.11 -4.48
CA GLU A 83 -5.02 -3.06 -5.40
C GLU A 83 -4.11 -1.83 -5.35
N VAL A 84 -3.70 -1.42 -4.15
CA VAL A 84 -2.74 -0.31 -3.95
C VAL A 84 -1.37 -0.67 -4.53
N ALA A 85 -0.87 -1.87 -4.29
CA ALA A 85 0.39 -2.35 -4.86
C ALA A 85 0.30 -2.38 -6.40
N ARG A 86 -0.84 -2.78 -6.98
CA ARG A 86 -1.06 -2.67 -8.43
C ARG A 86 -0.96 -1.23 -8.90
N MET A 87 -1.64 -0.28 -8.25
CA MET A 87 -1.56 1.15 -8.64
C MET A 87 -0.14 1.75 -8.52
N ILE A 88 0.64 1.29 -7.53
CA ILE A 88 1.98 1.80 -7.20
C ILE A 88 3.08 1.16 -8.08
N PHE A 89 3.07 -0.17 -8.20
CA PHE A 89 4.15 -0.95 -8.83
C PHE A 89 3.84 -1.40 -10.25
N LEU A 90 2.55 -1.47 -10.61
CA LEU A 90 2.09 -1.77 -11.96
C LEU A 90 1.27 -0.57 -12.45
N PRO A 91 1.88 0.61 -12.70
CA PRO A 91 1.21 1.59 -13.51
C PRO A 91 0.94 0.88 -14.84
N SER A 92 -0.33 0.63 -15.14
CA SER A 92 -0.74 0.00 -16.38
C SER A 92 0.00 0.69 -17.52
N ASN A 93 0.93 -0.03 -18.15
CA ASN A 93 1.40 0.32 -19.47
C ASN A 93 0.24 0.02 -20.42
N THR A 94 -0.76 0.89 -20.42
CA THR A 94 -1.74 1.01 -21.50
C THR A 94 -1.36 2.23 -22.31
N ASN A 95 -0.20 2.16 -22.95
CA ASN A 95 0.03 2.87 -24.19
C ASN A 95 0.83 1.94 -25.11
N ASN A 96 0.12 1.11 -25.85
CA ASN A 96 0.47 0.77 -27.22
C ASN A 96 -0.81 0.33 -27.94
N TYR A 97 -0.94 0.87 -29.15
CA TYR A 97 -2.06 0.82 -30.09
C TYR A 97 -2.46 -0.60 -30.50
#